data_AF-A0A847F614-F1
#
_entry.id   AF-A0A847F614-F1
#
_cell.length_a   1.000
_cell.length_b   1.000
_cell.length_c   1.000
_cell.angle_alpha   90.00
_cell.angle_beta   90.00
_cell.angle_gamma   90.00
#
_symmetry.space_group_name_H-M   'P 1'
#
loop_
_entity.id
_entity.type
_entity.pdbx_description
1 polymer ?
#
loop_
_entity_poly.entity_id
_entity_poly.type
_entity_poly.pdbx_seq_one_letter_code
_entity_poly.pdbx_strand_id
1 'polypeptide(L)'
;MAQAFAELIEKLNQAMEAGIAAEEGANDCERAAAGIKAMQARLAEISGGGIEEEFPEAGFLELCAKLTPEQQRCLRLSQQRDTPEECQEVTNGISKELRDEMEALFGADDESDE
;
A
#
# COMPACT_ATOMS: atom_id res chain seq x y z
N MET A 1 21.76 -3.92 18.18
CA MET A 1 20.77 -2.96 17.63
C MET A 1 20.98 -2.68 16.15
N ALA A 2 22.18 -2.33 15.67
CA ALA A 2 22.40 -2.03 14.23
C ALA A 2 22.06 -3.19 13.27
N GLN A 3 22.34 -4.44 13.66
CA GLN A 3 22.13 -5.62 12.80
C GLN A 3 20.64 -5.96 12.62
N ALA A 4 19.84 -5.94 13.69
CA ALA A 4 18.40 -6.18 13.62
C ALA A 4 17.66 -5.09 12.80
N PHE A 5 18.15 -3.86 12.84
CA PHE A 5 17.60 -2.77 12.03
C PHE A 5 17.92 -2.95 10.53
N ALA A 6 19.16 -3.37 10.21
CA ALA A 6 19.54 -3.67 8.83
C ALA A 6 18.73 -4.84 8.25
N GLU A 7 18.51 -5.91 9.03
CA GLU A 7 17.67 -7.04 8.64
C GLU A 7 16.21 -6.64 8.41
N LEU A 8 15.68 -5.72 9.23
CA LEU A 8 14.33 -5.18 9.03
C LEU A 8 14.23 -4.39 7.72
N ILE A 9 15.20 -3.51 7.42
CA ILE A 9 15.22 -2.76 6.15
C ILE A 9 15.29 -3.71 4.96
N GLU A 10 16.14 -4.73 5.02
CA GLU A 10 16.26 -5.72 3.93
C GLU A 10 14.92 -6.43 3.69
N LYS A 11 14.25 -6.86 4.76
CA LYS A 11 12.93 -7.47 4.73
C LYS A 11 11.86 -6.55 4.11
N LEU A 12 11.85 -5.28 4.50
CA LEU A 12 10.94 -4.27 3.94
C LEU A 12 11.21 -4.05 2.45
N ASN A 13 12.47 -3.99 2.04
CA ASN A 13 12.84 -3.88 0.62
C ASN A 13 12.39 -5.10 -0.17
N GLN A 14 12.56 -6.32 0.36
CA GLN A 14 12.07 -7.54 -0.29
C GLN A 14 10.55 -7.53 -0.48
N ALA A 15 9.81 -7.05 0.52
CA ALA A 15 8.36 -6.91 0.41
C ALA A 15 7.96 -5.86 -0.65
N MET A 16 8.64 -4.73 -0.67
CA MET A 16 8.42 -3.68 -1.67
C MET A 16 8.73 -4.19 -3.09
N GLU A 17 9.84 -4.90 -3.29
CA GLU A 17 10.20 -5.49 -4.59
C GLU A 17 9.17 -6.53 -5.05
N ALA A 18 8.67 -7.38 -4.14
CA ALA A 18 7.61 -8.32 -4.44
C ALA A 18 6.32 -7.61 -4.87
N GLY A 19 5.95 -6.53 -4.17
CA GLY A 19 4.80 -5.72 -4.55
C GLY A 19 4.96 -5.05 -5.92
N ILE A 20 6.13 -4.45 -6.19
CA ILE A 20 6.43 -3.82 -7.48
C ILE A 20 6.37 -4.84 -8.62
N ALA A 21 6.92 -6.04 -8.40
CA ALA A 21 6.91 -7.11 -9.40
C ALA A 21 5.50 -7.63 -9.71
N ALA A 22 4.56 -7.48 -8.78
CA ALA A 22 3.19 -7.94 -8.90
C ALA A 22 2.21 -6.88 -9.43
N GLU A 23 2.68 -5.70 -9.86
CA GLU A 23 1.83 -4.60 -10.38
C GLU A 23 1.24 -4.89 -11.78
N GLU A 24 0.37 -5.90 -11.84
CA GLU A 24 -0.38 -6.34 -13.02
C GLU A 24 -1.83 -5.86 -12.95
N GLY A 25 -2.44 -5.63 -14.11
CA GLY A 25 -3.81 -5.11 -14.19
C GLY A 25 -4.04 -4.21 -15.41
N ALA A 26 -5.29 -3.92 -15.71
CA ALA A 26 -5.71 -3.10 -16.85
C ALA A 26 -5.59 -1.59 -16.60
N ASN A 27 -5.55 -1.15 -15.33
CA ASN A 27 -5.45 0.25 -14.94
C ASN A 27 -4.57 0.43 -13.69
N ASP A 28 -4.26 1.68 -13.32
CA ASP A 28 -3.38 1.96 -12.18
C ASP A 28 -3.94 1.48 -10.83
N CYS A 29 -5.27 1.47 -10.65
CA CYS A 29 -5.91 0.94 -9.45
C CYS A 29 -5.72 -0.57 -9.30
N GLU A 30 -5.98 -1.35 -10.35
CA GLU A 30 -5.78 -2.80 -10.34
C GLU A 30 -4.30 -3.15 -10.09
N ARG A 31 -3.39 -2.41 -10.73
CA ARG A 31 -1.94 -2.59 -10.55
C ARG A 31 -1.49 -2.26 -9.13
N ALA A 32 -2.02 -1.17 -8.54
CA ALA A 32 -1.76 -0.83 -7.16
C ALA A 32 -2.30 -1.89 -6.20
N ALA A 33 -3.52 -2.39 -6.44
CA ALA A 33 -4.16 -3.43 -5.62
C ALA A 33 -3.32 -4.72 -5.62
N ALA A 34 -2.92 -5.18 -6.80
CA ALA A 34 -2.08 -6.38 -6.95
C ALA A 34 -0.72 -6.20 -6.26
N GLY A 35 -0.11 -5.02 -6.39
CA GLY A 35 1.17 -4.71 -5.74
C GLY A 35 1.09 -4.67 -4.21
N ILE A 36 0.07 -4.00 -3.65
CA ILE A 36 -0.14 -3.92 -2.20
C ILE A 36 -0.42 -5.30 -1.62
N LYS A 37 -1.28 -6.09 -2.28
CA LYS A 37 -1.60 -7.47 -1.88
C LYS A 37 -0.36 -8.35 -1.83
N ALA A 38 0.49 -8.31 -2.85
CA ALA A 38 1.73 -9.09 -2.88
C ALA A 38 2.75 -8.60 -1.83
N MET A 39 2.82 -7.28 -1.59
CA MET A 39 3.65 -6.72 -0.52
C MET A 39 3.19 -7.19 0.86
N GLN A 40 1.87 -7.16 1.14
CA GLN A 40 1.28 -7.65 2.39
C GLN A 40 1.56 -9.14 2.61
N ALA A 41 1.33 -9.97 1.59
CA ALA A 41 1.64 -11.40 1.64
C ALA A 41 3.11 -11.64 1.97
N ARG A 42 4.02 -10.88 1.35
CA ARG A 42 5.45 -11.00 1.62
C ARG A 42 5.83 -10.55 3.03
N LEU A 43 5.19 -9.51 3.57
CA LEU A 43 5.38 -9.08 4.95
C LEU A 43 4.87 -10.12 5.95
N ALA A 44 3.74 -10.77 5.66
CA ALA A 44 3.18 -11.85 6.48
C ALA A 44 4.10 -13.07 6.53
N GLU A 45 4.67 -13.47 5.39
CA GLU A 45 5.70 -14.52 5.33
C GLU A 45 6.93 -14.17 6.18
N ILE A 46 7.38 -12.92 6.11
CA ILE A 46 8.55 -12.42 6.83
C ILE A 46 8.31 -12.36 8.35
N SER A 47 7.10 -12.04 8.78
CA SER A 47 6.71 -11.91 10.20
C SER A 47 6.41 -13.24 10.87
N GLY A 48 6.38 -14.35 10.12
CA GLY A 48 6.21 -15.70 10.64
C GLY A 48 4.78 -16.23 10.55
N GLY A 49 3.95 -15.71 9.63
CA GLY A 49 2.65 -16.28 9.30
C GLY A 49 1.53 -15.93 10.28
N GLY A 50 1.49 -14.69 10.77
CA GLY A 50 0.31 -14.16 11.46
C GLY A 50 -0.95 -14.27 10.60
N ILE A 51 -2.13 -14.24 11.22
CA ILE A 51 -3.41 -14.17 10.49
C ILE A 51 -3.36 -12.91 9.63
N GLU A 52 -3.25 -13.11 8.32
CA GLU A 52 -3.25 -12.03 7.35
C GLU A 52 -4.69 -11.52 7.25
N GLU A 53 -4.93 -10.27 7.65
CA GLU A 53 -6.16 -9.61 7.23
C GLU A 53 -6.16 -9.56 5.71
N GLU A 54 -7.19 -10.16 5.11
CA GLU A 54 -7.31 -10.22 3.67
C GLU A 54 -7.35 -8.79 3.12
N PHE A 55 -6.46 -8.49 2.18
CA PHE A 55 -6.45 -7.19 1.50
C PHE A 55 -7.86 -6.88 0.97
N PRO A 56 -8.49 -5.77 1.39
CA PRO A 56 -9.88 -5.45 1.06
C PRO A 56 -10.02 -4.93 -0.37
N GLU A 57 -9.75 -5.81 -1.34
CA GLU A 57 -9.53 -5.49 -2.76
C GLU A 57 -10.69 -4.74 -3.38
N ALA A 58 -11.93 -5.20 -3.15
CA ALA A 58 -13.12 -4.57 -3.70
C ALA A 58 -13.31 -3.12 -3.19
N GLY A 59 -13.14 -2.90 -1.88
CA GLY A 59 -13.25 -1.56 -1.30
C GLY A 59 -12.12 -0.65 -1.77
N PHE A 60 -10.90 -1.19 -1.89
CA PHE A 60 -9.75 -0.43 -2.39
C PHE A 60 -9.97 0.05 -3.82
N LEU A 61 -10.45 -0.84 -4.71
CA LEU A 61 -10.72 -0.51 -6.11
C LEU A 61 -11.83 0.55 -6.24
N GLU A 62 -12.87 0.46 -5.41
CA GLU A 62 -13.94 1.47 -5.38
C GLU A 62 -13.40 2.85 -4.98
N LEU A 63 -12.60 2.93 -3.92
CA LEU A 63 -12.01 4.19 -3.45
C LEU A 63 -11.00 4.74 -4.46
N CYS A 64 -10.14 3.88 -5.00
CA CYS A 64 -9.15 4.26 -5.98
C CYS A 64 -9.80 4.85 -7.25
N ALA A 65 -10.93 4.32 -7.69
CA ALA A 65 -11.67 4.85 -8.83
C ALA A 65 -12.19 6.29 -8.62
N LYS A 66 -12.33 6.75 -7.37
CA LYS A 66 -12.72 8.13 -7.03
C LYS A 66 -11.56 9.13 -7.14
N LEU A 67 -10.32 8.64 -7.20
CA LEU A 67 -9.12 9.48 -7.28
C LEU A 67 -8.88 10.00 -8.70
N THR A 68 -8.10 11.08 -8.81
CA THR A 68 -7.62 11.54 -10.12
C THR A 68 -6.63 10.52 -10.72
N PRO A 69 -6.45 10.49 -12.06
CA PRO A 69 -5.50 9.57 -12.68
C PRO A 69 -4.06 9.68 -12.13
N GLU A 70 -3.64 10.90 -11.79
CA GLU A 70 -2.33 11.16 -11.20
C GLU A 70 -2.22 10.58 -9.78
N GLN A 71 -3.25 10.74 -8.96
CA GLN A 71 -3.35 10.14 -7.64
C GLN A 71 -3.35 8.61 -7.71
N GLN A 72 -4.13 8.03 -8.63
CA GLN A 72 -4.15 6.57 -8.87
C GLN A 72 -2.76 6.06 -9.25
N ARG A 73 -2.05 6.76 -10.14
CA ARG A 73 -0.68 6.41 -10.53
C ARG A 73 0.26 6.42 -9.33
N CYS A 74 0.12 7.38 -8.44
CA CYS A 74 0.91 7.48 -7.21
C CYS A 74 0.53 6.48 -6.12
N LEU A 75 -0.54 5.69 -6.29
CA LEU A 75 -0.79 4.52 -5.44
C LEU A 75 0.04 3.29 -5.83
N ARG A 76 0.63 3.27 -7.03
CA ARG A 76 1.55 2.20 -7.43
C ARG A 76 2.88 2.31 -6.68
N LEU A 77 3.33 1.20 -6.11
CA LEU A 77 4.60 1.07 -5.40
C LEU A 77 5.78 1.44 -6.30
N SER A 78 5.75 1.07 -7.58
CA SER A 78 6.80 1.41 -8.54
C SER A 78 6.91 2.92 -8.75
N GLN A 79 5.76 3.60 -8.83
CA GLN A 79 5.71 5.05 -8.97
C GLN A 79 6.21 5.74 -7.69
N GLN A 80 5.80 5.28 -6.51
CA GLN A 80 6.28 5.83 -5.24
C GLN A 80 7.79 5.66 -5.05
N ARG A 81 8.36 4.54 -5.53
CA ARG A 81 9.81 4.32 -5.51
C ARG A 81 10.54 5.26 -6.46
N ASP A 82 10.02 5.42 -7.68
CA ASP A 82 10.72 6.16 -8.74
C ASP A 82 10.60 7.69 -8.55
N THR A 83 9.48 8.18 -8.02
CA THR A 83 9.19 9.62 -7.83
C THR A 83 8.52 9.91 -6.47
N PRO A 84 9.23 9.69 -5.34
CA PRO A 84 8.63 9.81 -4.01
C PRO A 84 8.16 11.23 -3.67
N GLU A 85 8.92 12.25 -4.05
CA GLU A 85 8.58 13.66 -3.76
C GLU A 85 7.31 14.10 -4.51
N GLU A 86 7.22 13.81 -5.80
CA GLU A 86 6.04 14.08 -6.63
C GLU A 86 4.81 13.35 -6.09
N CYS A 87 4.95 12.05 -5.77
CA CYS A 87 3.83 11.31 -5.23
C CYS A 87 3.41 11.76 -3.85
N GLN A 88 4.32 12.26 -3.02
CA GLN A 88 3.97 12.88 -1.76
C GLN A 88 3.12 14.14 -1.97
N GLU A 89 3.50 15.02 -2.90
CA GLU A 89 2.71 16.21 -3.22
C GLU A 89 1.31 15.86 -3.76
N VAL A 90 1.24 14.90 -4.68
CA VAL A 90 -0.01 14.43 -5.29
C VAL A 90 -0.92 13.79 -4.23
N THR A 91 -0.38 12.89 -3.41
CA THR A 91 -1.14 12.22 -2.35
C THR A 91 -1.53 13.21 -1.24
N ASN A 92 -0.76 14.26 -0.98
CA ASN A 92 -1.13 15.41 -0.13
C ASN A 92 -2.34 16.19 -0.66
N GLY A 93 -2.65 16.08 -1.95
CA GLY A 93 -3.85 16.63 -2.58
C GLY A 93 -5.12 15.77 -2.44
N ILE A 94 -5.04 14.54 -1.93
CA ILE A 94 -6.22 13.68 -1.70
C ILE A 94 -7.09 14.31 -0.62
N SER A 95 -8.40 14.40 -0.88
CA SER A 95 -9.38 14.97 0.05
C SER A 95 -9.37 14.22 1.38
N LYS A 96 -9.63 14.94 2.48
CA LYS A 96 -9.68 14.33 3.81
C LYS A 96 -10.69 13.18 3.87
N GLU A 97 -11.88 13.37 3.29
CA GLU A 97 -12.94 12.36 3.23
C GLU A 97 -12.45 11.04 2.60
N LEU A 98 -11.76 11.09 1.46
CA LEU A 98 -11.24 9.89 0.82
C LEU A 98 -10.09 9.24 1.60
N ARG A 99 -9.26 10.02 2.29
CA ARG A 99 -8.24 9.45 3.19
C ARG A 99 -8.88 8.74 4.36
N ASP A 100 -9.84 9.37 5.01
CA ASP A 100 -10.57 8.78 6.14
C ASP A 100 -11.25 7.47 5.69
N GLU A 101 -11.88 7.45 4.50
CA GLU A 101 -12.45 6.22 3.92
C GLU A 101 -11.41 5.13 3.64
N MET A 102 -10.22 5.50 3.14
CA MET A 102 -9.12 4.55 2.92
C MET A 102 -8.54 4.03 4.23
N GLU A 103 -8.37 4.88 5.25
CA GLU A 103 -7.87 4.49 6.58
C GLU A 103 -8.84 3.52 7.28
N ALA A 104 -10.14 3.82 7.23
CA ALA A 104 -11.19 2.94 7.77
C ALA A 104 -11.22 1.57 7.08
N LEU A 105 -10.92 1.52 5.77
CA LEU A 105 -10.87 0.27 5.00
C LEU A 105 -9.75 -0.67 5.49
N PHE A 106 -8.63 -0.12 5.95
CA PHE A 106 -7.48 -0.89 6.46
C PHE A 106 -7.49 -1.05 7.98
N GLY A 107 -8.60 -0.74 8.66
CA GLY A 107 -8.76 -0.99 10.10
C GLY A 107 -7.98 -0.04 11.01
N ALA A 108 -7.63 1.17 10.55
CA ALA A 108 -6.88 2.13 11.36
C ALA A 108 -7.69 2.77 12.52
N ASP A 109 -8.98 2.46 12.65
CA ASP A 109 -9.88 3.02 13.68
C ASP A 109 -10.06 2.16 14.95
N ASP A 110 -9.39 1.01 15.09
CA ASP A 110 -9.59 0.08 16.23
C ASP A 110 -8.57 0.20 17.40
N GLU A 111 -7.88 1.33 17.56
CA GLU A 111 -7.08 1.62 18.77
C GLU A 111 -7.37 3.02 19.36
N SER A 112 -8.64 3.34 19.59
CA SER A 112 -9.05 4.50 20.40
C SER A 112 -10.28 4.23 21.26
N ASP A 113 -10.37 3.07 21.92
CA ASP A 113 -11.22 2.86 23.10
C ASP A 113 -10.79 1.55 23.79
N GLU A 114 -9.93 1.62 24.82
CA GLU A 114 -9.98 0.85 26.10
C GLU A 114 -8.80 1.20 27.04
#